data_AF-A3GGE6-F1
#
_entry.id   AF-A3GGE6-F1
#
_cell.length_a   1.000
_cell.length_b   1.000
_cell.length_c   1.000
_cell.angle_alpha   90.00
_cell.angle_beta   90.00
_cell.angle_gamma   90.00
#
_symmetry.space_group_name_H-M   'P 1'
#
loop_
_entity.id
_entity.type
_entity.pdbx_description
1 polymer ?
#
loop_
_entity_poly.entity_id
_entity_poly.type
_entity_poly.pdbx_seq_one_letter_code
_entity_poly.pdbx_strand_id
1 'polypeptide(L)'
;MADKFPAIESVDDDSIVAGQDDVAGADFLSREQELLGDEFKTEQDREVLAASDDEINEFNEQFPDVEESAAVAVPVVASEAEDDYEFSQPVASKFEGESAPLKEWKQRRDLEISERESANSKKKQEIVAKAQQTVDDFYDNYNIKKEQHSKEVLKEQDEYLEKRDGFLKRGTLWDRVNEIVSEVGDLPESEDRDKSRFKDLLGKLKGKENAPGAGGY
;
A
#
# COMPACT_ATOMS: atom_id res chain seq x y z
N MET A 1 24.29 -7.22 8.39
CA MET A 1 23.17 -6.35 7.94
C MET A 1 21.81 -7.04 8.10
N ALA A 2 21.74 -8.32 8.46
CA ALA A 2 20.50 -9.03 8.72
C ALA A 2 19.87 -8.70 10.09
N ASP A 3 20.64 -8.15 11.04
CA ASP A 3 20.19 -7.92 12.43
C ASP A 3 19.37 -6.62 12.63
N LYS A 4 18.96 -5.97 11.54
CA LYS A 4 18.20 -4.70 11.56
C LYS A 4 16.76 -4.86 11.06
N PHE A 5 16.38 -6.08 10.68
CA PHE A 5 15.02 -6.40 10.29
C PHE A 5 14.42 -7.33 11.35
N PRO A 6 13.16 -7.11 11.76
CA PRO A 6 12.41 -8.10 12.50
C PRO A 6 12.42 -9.42 11.72
N ALA A 7 12.73 -10.53 12.39
CA ALA A 7 12.66 -11.84 11.76
C ALA A 7 11.22 -12.07 11.29
N ILE A 8 11.05 -12.35 10.00
CA ILE A 8 9.77 -12.77 9.45
C ILE A 8 9.50 -14.12 10.13
N GLU A 9 8.43 -14.22 10.93
CA GLU A 9 7.90 -15.51 11.34
C GLU A 9 7.76 -16.35 10.08
N SER A 10 8.47 -17.49 10.05
CA SER A 10 8.28 -18.50 9.02
C SER A 10 6.82 -18.90 9.07
N VAL A 11 6.04 -18.39 8.11
CA VAL A 11 4.69 -18.90 7.82
C VAL A 11 4.82 -20.41 7.75
N ASP A 12 4.15 -21.09 8.67
CA ASP A 12 4.08 -22.54 8.74
C ASP A 12 3.81 -23.10 7.34
N ASP A 13 4.79 -23.87 6.87
CA ASP A 13 4.76 -24.76 5.70
C ASP A 13 3.81 -25.96 5.95
N ASP A 14 2.69 -25.69 6.62
CA ASP A 14 1.65 -26.67 6.99
C ASP A 14 0.23 -26.12 6.78
N SER A 15 0.09 -24.88 6.29
CA SER A 15 -1.22 -24.34 5.86
C SER A 15 -1.57 -24.63 4.39
N ILE A 16 -0.67 -25.28 3.64
CA ILE A 16 -0.90 -25.67 2.23
C ILE A 16 -1.42 -27.12 2.10
N VAL A 17 -1.62 -27.84 3.21
CA VAL A 17 -2.14 -29.22 3.19
C VAL A 17 -3.55 -29.30 3.77
N ALA A 18 -4.50 -28.60 3.13
CA ALA A 18 -5.91 -28.91 3.27
C ALA A 18 -6.63 -28.70 1.94
N GLY A 19 -6.79 -29.80 1.18
CA GLY A 19 -7.70 -29.82 0.02
C GLY A 19 -7.04 -30.04 -1.34
N GLN A 20 -6.12 -30.99 -1.45
CA GLN A 20 -5.74 -31.56 -2.75
C GLN A 20 -6.90 -32.46 -3.23
N ASP A 21 -7.85 -31.90 -3.98
CA ASP A 21 -8.57 -32.62 -5.06
C ASP A 21 -9.45 -31.75 -6.00
N ASP A 22 -9.64 -30.44 -5.76
CA ASP A 22 -10.48 -29.58 -6.66
C ASP A 22 -9.74 -28.35 -7.25
N VAL A 23 -8.40 -28.32 -7.21
CA VAL A 23 -7.60 -27.12 -7.57
C VAL A 23 -7.29 -27.01 -9.07
N ALA A 24 -7.73 -27.95 -9.89
CA ALA A 24 -7.45 -27.94 -11.34
C ALA A 24 -8.45 -27.14 -12.19
N GLY A 25 -9.55 -26.63 -11.59
CA GLY A 25 -10.61 -25.95 -12.35
C GLY A 25 -11.21 -24.70 -11.70
N ALA A 26 -10.72 -24.28 -10.52
CA ALA A 26 -11.20 -23.07 -9.87
C ALA A 26 -10.30 -21.88 -10.24
N ASP A 27 -10.88 -20.91 -10.95
CA ASP A 27 -10.22 -19.67 -11.38
C ASP A 27 -9.55 -18.96 -10.18
N PHE A 28 -8.33 -18.46 -10.41
CA PHE A 28 -7.46 -17.86 -9.39
C PHE A 28 -8.19 -16.77 -8.59
N LEU A 29 -9.00 -15.96 -9.28
CA LEU A 29 -9.81 -14.90 -8.67
C LEU A 29 -10.87 -15.44 -7.69
N SER A 30 -11.51 -16.57 -8.03
CA SER A 30 -12.52 -17.19 -7.18
C SER A 30 -11.93 -17.74 -5.88
N ARG A 31 -10.71 -18.32 -5.97
CA ARG A 31 -10.00 -18.85 -4.80
C ARG A 31 -9.57 -17.74 -3.84
N GLU A 32 -8.99 -16.67 -4.35
CA GLU A 32 -8.59 -15.53 -3.52
C GLU A 32 -9.82 -14.84 -2.90
N GLN A 33 -10.93 -14.75 -3.64
CA GLN A 33 -12.19 -14.20 -3.12
C GLN A 33 -12.77 -15.03 -1.97
N GLU A 34 -12.68 -16.36 -2.01
CA GLU A 34 -13.15 -17.22 -0.91
C GLU A 34 -12.27 -17.08 0.33
N LEU A 35 -10.95 -16.92 0.15
CA LEU A 35 -10.00 -16.77 1.24
C LEU A 35 -10.10 -15.39 1.93
N LEU A 36 -10.29 -14.32 1.16
CA LEU A 36 -10.30 -12.93 1.65
C LEU A 36 -11.71 -12.40 1.99
N GLY A 37 -12.77 -13.07 1.52
CA GLY A 37 -14.15 -12.68 1.78
C GLY A 37 -14.56 -11.34 1.13
N ASP A 38 -15.62 -10.73 1.65
CA ASP A 38 -16.22 -9.51 1.08
C ASP A 38 -15.55 -8.20 1.56
N GLU A 39 -14.48 -8.27 2.35
CA GLU A 39 -13.87 -7.10 3.02
C GLU A 39 -13.20 -6.11 2.04
N PHE A 40 -12.85 -6.57 0.83
CA PHE A 40 -12.22 -5.75 -0.22
C PHE A 40 -13.13 -5.46 -1.42
N LYS A 41 -14.39 -5.90 -1.41
CA LYS A 41 -15.32 -5.64 -2.52
C LYS A 41 -15.83 -4.20 -2.47
N THR A 42 -15.50 -3.42 -3.49
CA THR A 42 -16.01 -2.07 -3.71
C THR A 42 -17.04 -2.05 -4.84
N GLU A 43 -17.90 -1.02 -4.87
CA GLU A 43 -18.92 -0.88 -5.95
C GLU A 43 -18.28 -0.74 -7.34
N GLN A 44 -17.05 -0.20 -7.42
CA GLN A 44 -16.27 -0.10 -8.65
C GLN A 44 -15.79 -1.46 -9.17
N ASP A 45 -15.53 -2.45 -8.30
CA ASP A 45 -15.04 -3.76 -8.73
C ASP A 45 -16.09 -4.51 -9.57
N ARG A 46 -17.38 -4.25 -9.33
CA ARG A 46 -18.46 -4.84 -10.13
C ARG A 46 -18.45 -4.34 -11.58
N GLU A 47 -18.04 -3.09 -11.80
CA GLU A 47 -17.95 -2.50 -13.14
C GLU A 47 -16.72 -3.03 -13.90
N VAL A 48 -15.60 -3.22 -13.19
CA VAL A 48 -14.37 -3.76 -13.78
C VAL A 48 -14.52 -5.26 -14.11
N LEU A 49 -15.06 -6.06 -13.19
CA LEU A 49 -15.28 -7.49 -13.41
C LEU A 49 -16.28 -7.76 -14.55
N ALA A 50 -17.32 -6.94 -14.68
CA ALA A 50 -18.27 -7.06 -15.79
C ALA A 50 -17.66 -6.68 -17.15
N ALA A 51 -16.74 -5.72 -17.19
CA ALA A 51 -16.04 -5.34 -18.42
C ALA A 51 -14.95 -6.35 -18.83
N SER A 52 -14.33 -7.03 -17.86
CA SER A 52 -13.30 -8.05 -18.11
C SER A 52 -13.87 -9.30 -18.78
N ASP A 53 -15.11 -9.72 -18.49
CA ASP A 53 -15.72 -10.88 -19.14
C ASP A 53 -15.92 -10.67 -20.65
N ASP A 54 -16.25 -9.45 -21.09
CA ASP A 54 -16.40 -9.12 -22.51
C ASP A 54 -15.03 -9.11 -23.23
N GLU A 55 -13.99 -8.53 -22.63
CA GLU A 55 -12.62 -8.53 -23.17
C GLU A 55 -12.00 -9.93 -23.21
N ILE A 56 -12.26 -10.76 -22.19
CA ILE A 56 -11.77 -12.15 -22.13
C ILE A 56 -12.48 -13.02 -23.18
N ASN A 57 -13.77 -12.82 -23.41
CA ASN A 57 -14.49 -13.51 -24.49
C ASN A 57 -13.96 -13.10 -25.86
N GLU A 58 -13.69 -11.81 -26.11
CA GLU A 58 -13.09 -11.34 -27.37
C GLU A 58 -11.67 -11.92 -27.57
N PHE A 59 -10.89 -12.08 -26.49
CA PHE A 59 -9.58 -12.74 -26.54
C PHE A 59 -9.70 -14.23 -26.89
N ASN A 60 -10.66 -14.95 -26.31
CA ASN A 60 -10.91 -16.38 -26.62
C ASN A 60 -11.39 -16.59 -28.07
N GLU A 61 -12.12 -15.63 -28.64
CA GLU A 61 -12.51 -15.67 -30.06
C GLU A 61 -11.32 -15.43 -31.01
N GLN A 62 -10.38 -14.55 -30.60
CA GLN A 62 -9.18 -14.23 -31.40
C GLN A 62 -8.06 -15.28 -31.26
N PHE A 63 -8.02 -15.99 -30.13
CA PHE A 63 -7.05 -17.03 -29.82
C PHE A 63 -7.76 -18.28 -29.28
N PRO A 64 -8.24 -19.16 -30.17
CA PRO A 64 -8.94 -20.37 -29.74
C PRO A 64 -8.02 -21.27 -28.90
N ASP A 65 -8.53 -21.75 -27.77
CA ASP A 65 -7.80 -22.59 -26.83
C ASP A 65 -7.31 -23.90 -27.48
N VAL A 66 -6.02 -24.18 -27.31
CA VAL A 66 -5.33 -25.31 -27.95
C VAL A 66 -5.50 -26.62 -27.17
N GLU A 67 -6.10 -26.60 -25.98
CA GLU A 67 -6.24 -27.79 -25.13
C GLU A 67 -7.46 -28.67 -25.46
N GLU A 68 -8.47 -28.16 -26.18
CA GLU A 68 -9.61 -28.99 -26.63
C GLU A 68 -9.40 -29.51 -28.06
N SER A 69 -8.24 -30.13 -28.31
CA SER A 69 -8.05 -30.94 -29.51
C SER A 69 -8.71 -32.32 -29.34
N ALA A 70 -10.05 -32.32 -29.28
CA ALA A 70 -10.80 -33.41 -29.87
C ALA A 70 -10.36 -33.49 -31.35
N ALA A 71 -9.82 -34.64 -31.74
CA ALA A 71 -9.28 -34.92 -33.07
C ALA A 71 -10.06 -34.18 -34.17
N VAL A 72 -9.43 -33.13 -34.72
CA VAL A 72 -10.01 -32.34 -35.80
C VAL A 72 -10.20 -33.26 -37.00
N ALA A 73 -11.45 -33.66 -37.22
CA ALA A 73 -11.91 -34.20 -38.48
C ALA A 73 -11.72 -33.11 -39.54
N VAL A 74 -10.70 -33.32 -40.36
CA VAL A 74 -10.39 -32.51 -41.54
C VAL A 74 -11.64 -32.45 -42.43
N PRO A 75 -12.09 -31.25 -42.89
CA PRO A 75 -13.13 -31.18 -43.91
C PRO A 75 -12.59 -31.81 -45.21
N VAL A 76 -13.23 -32.90 -45.64
CA VAL A 76 -13.05 -33.48 -46.97
C VAL A 76 -13.58 -32.46 -47.98
N VAL A 77 -12.68 -31.60 -48.48
CA VAL A 77 -12.90 -30.88 -49.73
C VAL A 77 -12.53 -31.86 -50.84
N ALA A 78 -13.53 -32.19 -51.66
CA ALA A 78 -13.38 -33.04 -52.82
C ALA A 78 -12.29 -32.50 -53.76
N SER A 79 -11.41 -33.42 -54.11
CA SER A 79 -10.30 -33.34 -55.05
C SER A 79 -10.68 -32.83 -56.44
N GLU A 80 -9.95 -31.84 -56.95
CA GLU A 80 -9.52 -31.80 -58.36
C GLU A 80 -8.43 -30.73 -58.56
N ALA A 81 -7.18 -31.10 -58.25
CA ALA A 81 -5.97 -30.70 -58.97
C ALA A 81 -4.76 -31.30 -58.25
N GLU A 82 -4.01 -32.10 -58.98
CA GLU A 82 -2.75 -32.71 -58.59
C GLU A 82 -1.73 -31.63 -58.20
N ASP A 83 -1.17 -31.71 -57.00
CA ASP A 83 0.22 -31.30 -56.73
C ASP A 83 0.66 -31.93 -55.40
N ASP A 84 1.43 -33.01 -55.55
CA ASP A 84 2.09 -33.77 -54.50
C ASP A 84 3.27 -32.93 -53.95
N TYR A 85 3.01 -32.05 -52.97
CA TYR A 85 4.05 -31.35 -52.22
C TYR A 85 4.19 -31.94 -50.83
N GLU A 86 5.00 -32.99 -50.78
CA GLU A 86 5.55 -33.62 -49.59
C GLU A 86 6.25 -32.58 -48.69
N PHE A 87 5.67 -32.30 -47.52
CA PHE A 87 6.27 -31.47 -46.48
C PHE A 87 7.50 -32.19 -45.91
N SER A 88 8.64 -31.99 -46.58
CA SER A 88 9.94 -32.52 -46.19
C SER A 88 10.38 -31.90 -44.86
N GLN A 89 10.58 -32.75 -43.85
CA GLN A 89 11.25 -32.38 -42.60
C GLN A 89 12.60 -31.72 -42.90
N PRO A 90 13.06 -30.74 -42.09
CA PRO A 90 14.35 -30.13 -42.34
C PRO A 90 15.43 -31.19 -42.23
N VAL A 91 16.01 -31.54 -43.39
CA VAL A 91 17.22 -32.34 -43.49
C VAL A 91 18.26 -31.68 -42.58
N ALA A 92 18.68 -32.41 -41.54
CA ALA A 92 19.84 -32.05 -40.75
C ALA A 92 21.04 -31.96 -41.69
N SER A 93 21.35 -30.75 -42.15
CA SER A 93 22.46 -30.54 -43.08
C SER A 93 23.74 -30.87 -42.35
N LYS A 94 24.44 -31.91 -42.83
CA LYS A 94 25.84 -32.21 -42.53
C LYS A 94 26.70 -31.01 -42.95
N PHE A 95 26.82 -30.01 -42.09
CA PHE A 95 27.89 -29.02 -42.12
C PHE A 95 28.74 -29.27 -40.87
N GLU A 96 29.78 -30.09 -40.98
CA GLU A 96 30.70 -30.45 -39.89
C GLU A 96 31.64 -29.29 -39.47
N GLY A 97 31.34 -28.06 -39.87
CA GLY A 97 32.04 -26.87 -39.42
C GLY A 97 31.22 -25.62 -39.71
N GLU A 98 31.01 -24.80 -38.68
CA GLU A 98 30.39 -23.48 -38.86
C GLU A 98 31.23 -22.66 -39.86
N SER A 99 30.57 -22.06 -40.85
CA SER A 99 31.25 -21.22 -41.84
C SER A 99 31.92 -20.01 -41.15
N ALA A 100 33.08 -19.58 -41.66
CA ALA A 100 33.83 -18.46 -41.07
C ALA A 100 32.98 -17.17 -40.88
N PRO A 101 32.11 -16.77 -41.83
CA PRO A 101 31.22 -15.62 -41.64
C PRO A 101 30.23 -15.80 -40.47
N LEU A 102 29.75 -17.03 -40.24
CA LEU A 102 28.81 -17.32 -39.17
C LEU A 102 29.50 -17.26 -37.79
N LYS A 103 30.77 -17.69 -37.70
CA LYS A 103 31.59 -17.56 -36.49
C LYS A 103 31.84 -16.09 -36.14
N GLU A 104 32.22 -15.27 -37.12
CA GLU A 104 32.43 -13.83 -36.91
C GLU A 104 31.14 -13.10 -36.52
N TRP A 105 30.01 -13.48 -37.11
CA TRP A 105 28.71 -12.93 -36.74
C TRP A 105 28.31 -13.30 -35.31
N LYS A 106 28.48 -14.57 -34.91
CA LYS A 106 28.25 -15.00 -33.52
C LYS A 106 29.12 -14.20 -32.54
N GLN A 107 30.42 -14.08 -32.81
CA GLN A 107 31.33 -13.31 -31.96
C GLN A 107 30.91 -11.83 -31.81
N ARG A 108 30.52 -11.16 -32.91
CA ARG A 108 30.01 -9.78 -32.83
C ARG A 108 28.73 -9.68 -32.01
N ARG A 109 27.80 -10.62 -32.19
CA ARG A 109 26.55 -10.65 -31.43
C ARG A 109 26.81 -10.88 -29.95
N ASP A 110 27.68 -11.82 -29.62
CA ASP A 110 27.99 -12.17 -28.23
C ASP A 110 28.67 -11.00 -27.51
N LEU A 111 29.53 -10.25 -28.21
CA LEU A 111 30.10 -9.00 -27.70
C LEU A 111 29.02 -7.94 -27.46
N GLU A 112 28.12 -7.71 -28.43
CA GLU A 112 27.03 -6.74 -28.30
C GLU A 112 26.04 -7.11 -27.18
N ILE A 113 25.73 -8.40 -27.03
CA ILE A 113 24.92 -8.94 -25.93
C ILE A 113 25.63 -8.70 -24.60
N SER A 114 26.92 -9.01 -24.50
CA SER A 114 27.71 -8.80 -23.29
C SER A 114 27.76 -7.32 -22.86
N GLU A 115 27.91 -6.40 -23.81
CA GLU A 115 27.85 -4.96 -23.54
C GLU A 115 26.47 -4.52 -23.04
N ARG A 116 25.39 -5.01 -23.66
CA ARG A 116 24.02 -4.75 -23.22
C ARG A 116 23.72 -5.34 -21.84
N GLU A 117 24.15 -6.56 -21.56
CA GLU A 117 23.98 -7.21 -20.27
C GLU A 117 24.75 -6.48 -19.17
N SER A 118 25.98 -6.02 -19.46
CA SER A 118 26.76 -5.19 -18.54
C SER A 118 26.04 -3.88 -18.22
N ALA A 119 25.51 -3.19 -19.24
CA ALA A 119 24.73 -1.98 -19.05
C ALA A 119 23.43 -2.22 -18.26
N ASN A 120 22.72 -3.30 -18.56
CA ASN A 120 21.49 -3.68 -17.85
C ASN A 120 21.79 -4.05 -16.39
N SER A 121 22.83 -4.85 -16.14
CA SER A 121 23.27 -5.20 -14.79
C SER A 121 23.62 -3.96 -13.96
N LYS A 122 24.31 -2.98 -14.55
CA LYS A 122 24.60 -1.69 -13.87
C LYS A 122 23.32 -0.94 -13.53
N LYS A 123 22.38 -0.80 -14.47
CA LYS A 123 21.07 -0.17 -14.22
C LYS A 123 20.30 -0.89 -13.13
N LYS A 124 20.28 -2.22 -13.13
CA LYS A 124 19.63 -3.01 -12.07
C LYS A 124 20.27 -2.74 -10.71
N GLN A 125 21.60 -2.71 -10.64
CA GLN A 125 22.32 -2.38 -9.41
C GLN A 125 22.04 -0.96 -8.93
N GLU A 126 22.00 0.03 -9.84
CA GLU A 126 21.64 1.41 -9.51
C GLU A 126 20.20 1.53 -9.00
N ILE A 127 19.25 0.81 -9.60
CA ILE A 127 17.86 0.77 -9.13
C ILE A 127 17.77 0.15 -7.74
N VAL A 128 18.47 -0.97 -7.50
CA VAL A 128 18.50 -1.62 -6.19
C VAL A 128 19.14 -0.72 -5.14
N ALA A 129 20.26 -0.07 -5.46
CA ALA A 129 20.92 0.87 -4.56
C ALA A 129 20.03 2.09 -4.25
N LYS A 130 19.35 2.62 -5.27
CA LYS A 130 18.39 3.71 -5.09
C LYS A 130 17.20 3.28 -4.23
N ALA A 131 16.69 2.07 -4.43
CA ALA A 131 15.62 1.52 -3.60
C ALA A 131 16.06 1.38 -2.13
N GLN A 132 17.26 0.86 -1.88
CA GLN A 132 17.84 0.79 -0.54
C GLN A 132 17.96 2.17 0.09
N GLN A 133 18.52 3.15 -0.64
CA GLN A 133 18.61 4.53 -0.17
C GLN A 133 17.23 5.11 0.16
N THR A 134 16.22 4.87 -0.68
CA THR A 134 14.87 5.39 -0.43
C THR A 134 14.23 4.78 0.81
N VAL A 135 14.55 3.53 1.14
CA VAL A 135 14.10 2.88 2.36
C VAL A 135 14.79 3.49 3.58
N ASP A 136 16.11 3.68 3.52
CA ASP A 136 16.87 4.33 4.59
C ASP A 136 16.38 5.77 4.83
N ASP A 137 16.22 6.55 3.75
CA ASP A 137 15.70 7.92 3.80
C ASP A 137 14.28 7.96 4.41
N PHE A 138 13.43 6.98 4.11
CA PHE A 138 12.09 6.89 4.70
C PHE A 138 12.15 6.71 6.22
N TYR A 139 12.98 5.78 6.70
CA TYR A 139 13.10 5.53 8.14
C TYR A 139 13.76 6.70 8.87
N ASP A 140 14.78 7.32 8.29
CA ASP A 140 15.41 8.51 8.86
C ASP A 140 14.41 9.67 8.99
N ASN A 141 13.68 9.98 7.91
CA ASN A 141 12.66 11.02 7.94
C ASN A 141 11.51 10.69 8.92
N TYR A 142 11.07 9.44 8.97
CA TYR A 142 10.03 9.00 9.92
C TYR A 142 10.49 9.16 11.37
N ASN A 143 11.71 8.71 11.68
CA ASN A 143 12.28 8.81 13.02
C ASN A 143 12.47 10.27 13.44
N ILE A 144 12.98 11.13 12.55
CA ILE A 144 13.09 12.57 12.79
C ILE A 144 11.72 13.18 13.06
N LYS A 145 10.71 12.87 12.24
CA LYS A 145 9.36 13.41 12.42
C LYS A 145 8.73 12.93 13.73
N LYS A 146 8.91 11.65 14.08
CA LYS A 146 8.45 11.08 15.35
C LYS A 146 9.12 11.76 16.54
N GLU A 147 10.44 11.98 16.47
CA GLU A 147 11.18 12.65 17.53
C GLU A 147 10.77 14.12 17.66
N GLN A 148 10.60 14.84 16.56
CA GLN A 148 10.11 16.22 16.55
C GLN A 148 8.71 16.31 17.16
N HIS A 149 7.79 15.43 16.76
CA HIS A 149 6.44 15.40 17.31
C HIS A 149 6.45 15.06 18.81
N SER A 150 7.28 14.10 19.23
CA SER A 150 7.43 13.78 20.66
C SER A 150 7.96 14.97 21.45
N LYS A 151 8.94 15.71 20.90
CA LYS A 151 9.47 16.94 21.51
C LYS A 151 8.43 18.04 21.58
N GLU A 152 7.61 18.20 20.55
CA GLU A 152 6.50 19.16 20.53
C GLU A 152 5.47 18.82 21.61
N VAL A 153 5.03 17.57 21.70
CA VAL A 153 4.09 17.11 22.74
C VAL A 153 4.66 17.32 24.15
N LEU A 154 5.94 17.02 24.36
CA LEU A 154 6.59 17.27 25.66
C LEU A 154 6.64 18.76 25.99
N LYS A 155 6.97 19.61 25.00
CA LYS A 155 6.96 21.06 25.18
C LYS A 155 5.56 21.59 25.47
N GLU A 156 4.53 21.12 24.75
CA GLU A 156 3.14 21.46 25.02
C GLU A 156 2.68 21.00 26.41
N GLN A 157 3.12 19.82 26.84
CA GLN A 157 2.87 19.32 28.18
C GLN A 157 3.51 20.22 29.24
N ASP A 158 4.78 20.59 29.07
CA ASP A 158 5.49 21.48 29.99
C ASP A 158 4.83 22.87 30.04
N GLU A 159 4.47 23.44 28.88
CA GLU A 159 3.73 24.70 28.80
C GLU A 159 2.35 24.60 29.44
N TYR A 160 1.65 23.47 29.29
CA TYR A 160 0.35 23.24 29.93
C TYR A 160 0.49 23.12 31.45
N LEU A 161 1.50 22.40 31.93
CA LEU A 161 1.80 22.29 33.35
C LEU A 161 2.19 23.64 33.95
N GLU A 162 3.00 24.43 33.25
CA GLU A 162 3.34 25.79 33.68
C GLU A 162 2.10 26.71 33.70
N LYS A 163 1.25 26.65 32.67
CA LYS A 163 -0.03 27.39 32.64
C LYS A 163 -0.92 26.97 33.80
N ARG A 164 -1.07 25.67 34.06
CA ARG A 164 -1.87 25.14 35.17
C ARG A 164 -1.32 25.57 36.52
N ASP A 165 -0.02 25.40 36.75
CA ASP A 165 0.61 25.71 38.03
C ASP A 165 0.67 27.23 38.26
N GLY A 166 0.93 28.01 37.21
CA GLY A 166 0.85 29.46 37.22
C GLY A 166 -0.57 29.97 37.47
N PHE A 167 -1.57 29.32 36.85
CA PHE A 167 -2.98 29.57 37.10
C PHE A 167 -3.34 29.29 38.56
N LEU A 168 -2.87 28.20 39.16
CA LEU A 168 -3.15 27.88 40.56
C LEU A 168 -2.46 28.82 41.56
N LYS A 169 -1.29 29.38 41.21
CA LYS A 169 -0.50 30.29 42.06
C LYS A 169 -0.93 31.76 41.96
N ARG A 170 -1.62 32.18 40.88
CA ARG A 170 -1.98 33.59 40.66
C ARG A 170 -3.35 33.95 41.25
N GLY A 171 -3.39 35.09 41.96
CA GLY A 171 -4.62 35.75 42.39
C GLY A 171 -5.44 34.98 43.43
N THR A 172 -6.67 35.44 43.65
CA THR A 172 -7.63 34.79 44.54
C THR A 172 -8.34 33.63 43.85
N LEU A 173 -8.99 32.73 44.61
CA LEU A 173 -9.84 31.68 44.03
C LEU A 173 -10.90 32.26 43.07
N TRP A 174 -11.43 33.43 43.37
CA TRP A 174 -12.46 34.08 42.57
C TRP A 174 -11.94 34.67 41.25
N ASP A 175 -10.67 35.12 41.21
CA ASP A 175 -10.02 35.53 39.96
C ASP A 175 -9.89 34.34 39.00
N ARG A 176 -9.49 33.18 39.54
CA ARG A 176 -9.38 31.90 38.81
C ARG A 176 -10.73 31.44 38.27
N VAL A 177 -11.77 31.44 39.09
CA VAL A 177 -13.13 31.06 38.67
C VAL A 177 -13.66 31.99 37.58
N ASN A 178 -13.42 33.29 37.69
CA ASN A 178 -13.87 34.24 36.68
C ASN A 178 -13.12 34.05 35.34
N GLU A 179 -11.82 33.71 35.38
CA GLU A 179 -11.03 33.40 34.19
C GLU A 179 -11.54 32.13 33.48
N ILE A 180 -11.78 31.03 34.23
CA ILE A 180 -12.36 29.78 33.69
C ILE A 180 -13.75 30.03 33.07
N VAL A 181 -14.62 30.76 33.77
CA VAL A 181 -15.98 31.07 33.27
C VAL A 181 -15.92 31.90 31.99
N SER A 182 -14.89 32.74 31.82
CA SER A 182 -14.71 33.51 30.59
C SER A 182 -14.17 32.64 29.45
N GLU A 183 -13.25 31.72 29.75
CA GLU A 183 -12.62 30.83 28.77
C GLU A 183 -13.56 29.73 28.26
N VAL A 184 -14.42 29.18 29.12
CA VAL A 184 -15.47 28.21 28.77
C VAL A 184 -16.52 28.81 27.81
N GLY A 185 -16.60 30.14 27.74
CA GLY A 185 -17.53 30.85 26.86
C GLY A 185 -19.00 30.67 27.24
N ASP A 186 -19.88 31.26 26.43
CA ASP A 186 -21.33 31.11 26.62
C ASP A 186 -21.80 29.73 26.15
N LEU A 187 -22.25 28.91 27.10
CA LEU A 187 -22.95 27.66 26.81
C LEU A 187 -24.25 27.94 26.03
N PRO A 188 -24.75 26.98 25.22
CA PRO A 188 -26.02 27.12 24.51
C PRO A 188 -27.10 27.64 25.44
N GLU A 189 -27.79 28.69 24.97
CA GLU A 189 -28.74 29.48 25.75
C GLU A 189 -29.93 28.60 26.13
N SER A 190 -29.89 28.00 27.31
CA SER A 190 -31.08 27.42 27.92
C SER A 190 -31.91 28.60 28.45
N GLU A 191 -33.01 28.95 27.76
CA GLU A 191 -33.87 30.10 28.07
C GLU A 191 -34.29 30.18 29.55
N ASP A 192 -34.27 29.06 30.28
CA ASP A 192 -34.64 28.98 31.70
C ASP A 192 -33.55 29.40 32.70
N ARG A 193 -32.30 29.67 32.27
CA ARG A 193 -31.18 30.01 33.19
C ARG A 193 -30.38 31.23 32.74
N ASP A 194 -30.83 32.41 33.17
CA ASP A 194 -30.06 33.65 33.06
C ASP A 194 -28.85 33.64 34.02
N LYS A 195 -27.64 33.59 33.44
CA LYS A 195 -26.35 33.58 34.17
C LYS A 195 -25.77 34.99 34.34
N SER A 196 -26.43 36.04 33.85
CA SER A 196 -25.93 37.42 33.90
C SER A 196 -25.69 37.89 35.33
N ARG A 197 -26.63 37.60 36.25
CA ARG A 197 -26.51 37.96 37.67
C ARG A 197 -25.34 37.24 38.36
N PHE A 198 -25.04 36.02 37.93
CA PHE A 198 -23.93 35.23 38.45
C PHE A 198 -22.59 35.76 37.94
N LYS A 199 -22.47 36.11 36.65
CA LYS A 199 -21.29 36.80 36.10
C LYS A 199 -21.04 38.13 36.82
N ASP A 200 -22.09 38.89 37.11
CA ASP A 200 -22.01 40.15 37.84
C ASP A 200 -21.52 39.97 39.29
N LEU A 201 -21.95 38.88 39.96
CA LEU A 201 -21.47 38.51 41.29
C LEU A 201 -19.98 38.12 41.26
N LEU A 202 -19.56 37.31 40.29
CA LEU A 202 -18.16 36.91 40.11
C LEU A 202 -17.26 38.11 39.82
N GLY A 203 -17.70 39.05 38.99
CA GLY A 203 -17.01 40.31 38.75
C GLY A 203 -16.82 41.15 40.03
N LYS A 204 -17.80 41.12 40.95
CA LYS A 204 -17.69 41.79 42.26
C LYS A 204 -16.78 41.05 43.24
N LEU A 205 -16.58 39.74 43.08
CA LEU A 205 -15.73 38.91 43.95
C LEU A 205 -14.26 38.91 43.50
N LYS A 206 -14.02 39.21 42.23
CA LYS A 206 -12.69 39.39 41.63
C LYS A 206 -11.82 40.36 42.45
N GLY A 207 -10.60 39.95 42.78
CA GLY A 207 -9.59 40.75 43.51
C GLY A 207 -9.90 41.02 44.99
N LYS A 208 -10.96 40.45 45.57
CA LYS A 208 -11.28 40.65 47.00
C LYS A 208 -10.66 39.56 47.87
N GLU A 209 -9.54 39.87 48.52
CA GLU A 209 -8.84 38.96 49.44
C GLU A 209 -9.64 38.61 50.70
N ASN A 210 -10.54 39.49 51.14
CA ASN A 210 -11.42 39.26 52.30
C ASN A 210 -12.68 38.45 51.98
N ALA A 211 -12.88 38.06 50.71
CA ALA A 211 -14.04 37.25 50.36
C ALA A 211 -13.87 35.82 50.91
N PRO A 212 -14.96 35.17 51.36
CA PRO A 212 -14.89 33.80 51.83
C PRO A 212 -14.31 32.90 50.72
N GLY A 213 -13.32 32.07 51.09
CA GLY A 213 -12.63 31.17 50.17
C GLY A 213 -11.58 31.84 49.25
N ALA A 214 -11.33 33.14 49.36
CA ALA A 214 -10.38 33.84 48.49
C ALA A 214 -8.92 33.40 48.66
N GLY A 215 -8.51 33.07 49.89
CA GLY A 215 -7.14 32.65 50.24
C GLY A 215 -6.77 31.20 49.92
N GLY A 216 -7.71 30.41 49.38
CA GLY A 216 -7.51 28.96 49.22
C GLY A 216 -7.60 28.18 50.54
N TYR A 217 -7.71 26.85 50.44
CA TYR A 217 -7.52 25.90 51.54
C TYR A 217 -6.14 25.27 51.42
#